data_AF-A0A9E6D3P9-F1
#
_entry.id   AF-A0A9E6D3P9-F1
#
_cell.length_a   1.000
_cell.length_b   1.000
_cell.length_c   1.000
_cell.angle_alpha   90.00
_cell.angle_beta   90.00
_cell.angle_gamma   90.00
#
_symmetry.space_group_name_H-M   'P 1'
#
loop_
_entity.id
_entity.type
_entity.pdbx_description
1 polymer ?
#
loop_
_entity_poly.entity_id
_entity_poly.type
_entity_poly.pdbx_seq_one_letter_code
_entity_poly.pdbx_strand_id
1 'polypeptide(L)'
;MLLFYALILRSFLFSELGSASTPVQRYHLEGKYGLFVSRLGQQYKIKWITSVSEEGRFSYEDKGGLYKSLVTPQSIVHSVTIPVSNEPLTITFGGASSEMEQIRLDPDIERDLYDFKNVDSLYVLGDTHGNFEEVLQILQSARLINQETQWIGGSAHLVFLGDILDRGNDALRLAWFIYELEQSASENGGSVHLVLGNHEVMVMSNDLRYVTAKEKQIAVTHQVTYNQLFDPQQTYLGKWLASKPALLKIDKVLFCHGGMITGESLAEVNNAVYNYLQEDLFTHLMDEPFDSVQYSKDRQLEQLDYLYNSHGPLWFRGYVQSDTLDAYLTWTMKHLNTSLHVVGHTIVSAIQQSYDGKLIATNVTKAGTEMLLLIKEKKSKYSRFKIGLNGEINPL
;
A
#
# COMPACT_ATOMS: atom_id res chain seq x y z
N MET A 1 38.15 -65.11 -13.51
CA MET A 1 37.02 -64.86 -12.59
C MET A 1 36.79 -63.37 -12.56
N LEU A 2 35.99 -62.84 -13.49
CA LEU A 2 34.52 -62.72 -13.44
C LEU A 2 34.06 -61.47 -12.65
N LEU A 3 33.61 -60.47 -13.43
CA LEU A 3 32.58 -59.43 -13.19
C LEU A 3 32.83 -58.37 -12.08
N PHE A 4 32.37 -57.11 -12.14
CA PHE A 4 31.16 -56.50 -12.74
C PHE A 4 31.38 -54.99 -13.03
N TYR A 5 31.05 -54.56 -14.27
CA TYR A 5 30.38 -53.30 -14.75
C TYR A 5 30.97 -51.90 -14.41
N ALA A 6 31.41 -51.03 -15.34
CA ALA A 6 30.79 -50.43 -16.56
C ALA A 6 29.55 -49.57 -16.25
N LEU A 7 29.29 -48.37 -16.79
CA LEU A 7 30.00 -47.42 -17.65
C LEU A 7 29.19 -46.10 -17.51
N ILE A 8 29.84 -44.95 -17.31
CA ILE A 8 29.23 -43.62 -17.49
C ILE A 8 29.41 -43.22 -18.97
N LEU A 9 28.53 -42.34 -19.45
CA LEU A 9 28.44 -41.69 -20.76
C LEU A 9 27.51 -42.37 -21.78
N ARG A 10 26.28 -41.86 -21.82
CA ARG A 10 25.56 -41.63 -23.07
C ARG A 10 25.27 -40.14 -23.23
N SER A 11 25.95 -39.58 -24.20
CA SER A 11 25.50 -38.55 -25.13
C SER A 11 23.98 -38.31 -25.15
N PHE A 12 23.56 -37.09 -24.81
CA PHE A 12 22.29 -36.54 -25.28
C PHE A 12 22.54 -35.80 -26.59
N LEU A 13 22.16 -36.47 -27.67
CA LEU A 13 21.99 -35.88 -29.00
C LEU A 13 20.66 -35.11 -29.03
N PHE A 14 20.72 -33.95 -29.67
CA PHE A 14 19.61 -33.14 -30.13
C PHE A 14 18.50 -33.98 -30.79
N SER A 15 17.25 -33.76 -30.37
CA SER A 15 16.06 -34.02 -31.18
C SER A 15 14.91 -33.08 -30.79
N GLU A 16 14.42 -32.40 -31.82
CA GLU A 16 13.10 -31.77 -31.93
C GLU A 16 12.93 -30.34 -31.37
N LEU A 17 13.12 -29.41 -32.32
CA LEU A 17 12.45 -28.12 -32.42
C LEU A 17 10.92 -28.30 -32.29
N GLY A 18 10.43 -28.32 -31.05
CA GLY A 18 9.06 -27.93 -30.73
C GLY A 18 9.00 -26.41 -30.63
N SER A 19 8.01 -25.80 -31.27
CA SER A 19 7.73 -24.36 -31.25
C SER A 19 8.02 -23.75 -29.87
N ALA A 20 8.82 -22.68 -29.83
CA ALA A 20 8.88 -21.80 -28.67
C ALA A 20 7.47 -21.24 -28.46
N SER A 21 6.66 -21.93 -27.66
CA SER A 21 5.48 -21.34 -27.08
C SER A 21 6.00 -20.21 -26.20
N THR A 22 5.69 -18.98 -26.60
CA THR A 22 5.80 -17.82 -25.72
C THR A 22 5.26 -18.25 -24.36
N PRO A 23 6.02 -18.16 -23.26
CA PRO A 23 5.49 -18.51 -21.95
C PRO A 23 4.22 -17.68 -21.76
N VAL A 24 3.06 -18.33 -21.72
CA VAL A 24 1.79 -17.66 -21.50
C VAL A 24 1.95 -16.89 -20.19
N GLN A 25 1.87 -15.56 -20.27
CA GLN A 25 1.99 -14.72 -19.10
C GLN A 25 0.82 -15.07 -18.17
N ARG A 26 1.10 -15.87 -17.14
CA ARG A 26 0.06 -16.39 -16.23
C ARG A 26 -0.62 -15.28 -15.42
N TYR A 27 0.05 -14.14 -15.29
CA TYR A 27 -0.37 -13.00 -14.49
C TYR A 27 -0.26 -11.71 -15.29
N HIS A 28 -1.17 -10.77 -15.06
CA HIS A 28 -1.09 -9.43 -15.63
C HIS A 28 -0.03 -8.60 -14.90
N LEU A 29 1.12 -8.36 -15.54
CA LEU A 29 2.24 -7.60 -14.96
C LEU A 29 2.53 -6.30 -15.73
N GLU A 30 1.80 -6.05 -16.82
CA GLU A 30 2.05 -4.93 -17.72
C GLU A 30 1.74 -3.58 -17.07
N GLY A 31 2.46 -2.53 -17.48
CA GLY A 31 2.14 -1.17 -17.11
C GLY A 31 2.27 -0.90 -15.61
N LYS A 32 1.28 -0.20 -15.01
CA LYS A 32 1.24 0.10 -13.56
C LYS A 32 1.22 -1.15 -12.68
N TYR A 33 0.83 -2.32 -13.18
CA TYR A 33 0.92 -3.58 -12.42
C TYR A 33 2.36 -4.04 -12.17
N GLY A 34 3.32 -3.52 -12.95
CA GLY A 34 4.73 -3.85 -12.86
C GLY A 34 5.64 -2.63 -12.81
N LEU A 35 5.12 -1.43 -12.54
CA LEU A 35 5.91 -0.21 -12.47
C LEU A 35 6.76 -0.20 -11.20
N PHE A 36 8.07 -0.07 -11.39
CA PHE A 36 9.05 0.04 -10.32
C PHE A 36 9.90 1.29 -10.51
N VAL A 37 9.83 2.20 -9.52
CA VAL A 37 10.58 3.46 -9.52
C VAL A 37 11.49 3.49 -8.29
N SER A 38 12.80 3.47 -8.52
CA SER A 38 13.80 3.66 -7.46
C SER A 38 14.54 4.97 -7.62
N ARG A 39 15.04 5.51 -6.51
CA ARG A 39 15.81 6.76 -6.46
C ARG A 39 17.24 6.45 -6.02
N LEU A 40 18.20 6.73 -6.91
CA LEU A 40 19.63 6.60 -6.67
C LEU A 40 20.24 8.01 -6.68
N GLY A 41 20.32 8.63 -5.51
CA GLY A 41 20.74 10.03 -5.37
C GLY A 41 19.80 11.00 -6.11
N GLN A 42 20.33 11.68 -7.13
CA GLN A 42 19.61 12.68 -7.94
C GLN A 42 19.04 12.09 -9.25
N GLN A 43 18.84 10.78 -9.30
CA GLN A 43 18.28 10.08 -10.46
C GLN A 43 17.15 9.14 -10.06
N TYR A 44 16.12 9.08 -10.89
CA TYR A 44 15.15 7.99 -10.87
C TYR A 44 15.58 6.91 -11.84
N LYS A 45 15.58 5.66 -11.38
CA LYS A 45 15.60 4.47 -12.24
C LYS A 45 14.18 3.95 -12.35
N ILE A 46 13.60 4.04 -13.54
CA ILE A 46 12.21 3.65 -13.82
C ILE A 46 12.24 2.38 -14.64
N LYS A 47 11.50 1.38 -14.18
CA LYS A 47 11.34 0.09 -14.85
C LYS A 47 9.86 -0.24 -14.98
N TRP A 48 9.47 -0.76 -16.13
CA TRP A 48 8.11 -1.26 -16.37
C TRP A 48 8.17 -2.55 -17.17
N ILE A 49 7.04 -3.27 -17.20
CA ILE A 49 6.91 -4.55 -17.87
C ILE A 49 5.88 -4.39 -18.99
N THR A 50 6.13 -5.07 -20.11
CA THR A 50 5.21 -5.23 -21.25
C THR A 50 4.74 -6.67 -21.33
N SER A 51 3.58 -6.94 -21.91
CA SER A 51 3.03 -8.30 -21.98
C SER A 51 3.75 -9.20 -23.00
N VAL A 52 4.44 -8.57 -23.96
CA VAL A 52 5.23 -9.25 -25.00
C VAL A 52 6.63 -8.64 -25.10
N SER A 53 7.55 -9.33 -25.80
CA SER A 53 8.86 -8.78 -26.10
C SER A 53 8.76 -7.78 -27.24
N GLU A 54 8.85 -6.49 -26.91
CA GLU A 54 8.69 -5.38 -27.86
C GLU A 54 9.62 -4.20 -27.49
N GLU A 55 9.72 -3.19 -28.35
CA GLU A 55 10.40 -1.94 -27.96
C GLU A 55 9.56 -1.22 -26.88
N GLY A 56 10.20 -0.71 -25.84
CA GLY A 56 9.51 0.10 -24.84
C GLY A 56 9.51 1.56 -25.23
N ARG A 57 8.40 2.25 -24.99
CA ARG A 57 8.26 3.70 -25.16
C ARG A 57 8.24 4.35 -23.80
N PHE A 58 8.98 5.45 -23.66
CA PHE A 58 9.00 6.24 -22.44
C PHE A 58 9.10 7.72 -22.78
N SER A 59 8.37 8.56 -22.06
CA SER A 59 8.61 10.00 -22.06
C SER A 59 8.38 10.57 -20.67
N TYR A 60 8.97 11.74 -20.42
CA TYR A 60 8.66 12.51 -19.22
C TYR A 60 8.55 13.99 -19.56
N GLU A 61 7.70 14.67 -18.81
CA GLU A 61 7.45 16.11 -18.91
C GLU A 61 7.44 16.72 -17.50
N ASP A 62 8.11 17.86 -17.34
CA ASP A 62 7.97 18.72 -16.17
C ASP A 62 7.07 19.92 -16.46
N LYS A 63 6.64 20.64 -15.42
CA LYS A 63 5.86 21.89 -15.57
C LYS A 63 6.59 22.98 -16.36
N GLY A 64 7.91 22.89 -16.51
CA GLY A 64 8.74 23.80 -17.31
C GLY A 64 8.75 23.46 -18.81
N GLY A 65 8.06 22.41 -19.23
CA GLY A 65 7.99 21.97 -20.62
C GLY A 65 9.19 21.14 -21.07
N LEU A 66 10.01 20.61 -20.14
CA LEU A 66 11.07 19.66 -20.48
C LEU A 66 10.46 18.33 -20.89
N TYR A 67 10.18 18.19 -22.18
CA TYR A 67 9.74 16.93 -22.76
C TYR A 67 10.91 16.15 -23.32
N LYS A 68 11.07 14.89 -22.89
CA LYS A 68 12.03 13.96 -23.50
C LYS A 68 11.38 12.61 -23.74
N SER A 69 11.50 12.11 -24.97
CA SER A 69 11.09 10.76 -25.36
C SER A 69 12.30 9.85 -25.51
N LEU A 70 12.14 8.60 -25.10
CA LEU A 70 13.11 7.53 -25.12
C LEU A 70 12.46 6.26 -25.67
N VAL A 71 13.25 5.42 -26.32
CA VAL A 71 12.87 4.08 -26.76
C VAL A 71 13.88 3.09 -26.20
N THR A 72 13.41 2.00 -25.62
CA THR A 72 14.26 0.91 -25.13
C THR A 72 14.32 -0.22 -26.17
N PRO A 73 15.41 -1.00 -26.22
CA PRO A 73 15.51 -2.17 -27.10
C PRO A 73 14.39 -3.19 -26.82
N GLN A 74 14.18 -4.10 -27.78
CA GLN A 74 13.18 -5.16 -27.67
C GLN A 74 13.40 -6.02 -26.41
N SER A 75 12.42 -6.01 -25.51
CA SER A 75 12.46 -6.70 -24.21
C SER A 75 11.04 -6.80 -23.64
N ILE A 76 10.86 -7.67 -22.64
CA ILE A 76 9.67 -7.67 -21.78
C ILE A 76 9.82 -6.64 -20.65
N VAL A 77 11.05 -6.47 -20.15
CA VAL A 77 11.38 -5.58 -19.03
C VAL A 77 12.16 -4.40 -19.56
N HIS A 78 11.65 -3.20 -19.32
CA HIS A 78 12.24 -1.96 -19.78
C HIS A 78 12.83 -1.19 -18.62
N SER A 79 13.85 -0.38 -18.90
CA SER A 79 14.49 0.44 -17.88
C SER A 79 15.01 1.73 -18.50
N VAL A 80 14.76 2.85 -17.84
CA VAL A 80 15.35 4.14 -18.14
C VAL A 80 15.86 4.78 -16.86
N THR A 81 16.81 5.70 -17.01
CA THR A 81 17.27 6.55 -15.92
C THR A 81 17.07 8.00 -16.31
N ILE A 82 16.41 8.76 -15.44
CA ILE A 82 16.14 10.19 -15.64
C ILE A 82 16.62 10.99 -14.42
N PRO A 83 16.98 12.26 -14.58
CA PRO A 83 17.27 13.12 -13.43
C PRO A 83 16.00 13.32 -12.59
N VAL A 84 16.17 13.46 -11.28
CA VAL A 84 15.14 14.02 -10.40
C VAL A 84 15.00 15.51 -10.76
N SER A 85 13.77 15.98 -10.93
CA SER A 85 13.47 17.41 -11.14
C SER A 85 13.13 18.07 -9.80
N ASN A 86 13.21 19.39 -9.72
CA ASN A 86 12.67 20.15 -8.59
C ASN A 86 11.16 20.33 -8.68
N GLU A 87 10.58 20.06 -9.85
CA GLU A 87 9.14 20.12 -10.10
C GLU A 87 8.57 18.71 -10.30
N PRO A 88 7.27 18.51 -10.08
CA PRO A 88 6.60 17.26 -10.41
C PRO A 88 6.83 16.84 -11.87
N LEU A 89 7.07 15.55 -12.06
CA LEU A 89 7.32 14.92 -13.36
C LEU A 89 6.14 14.03 -13.75
N THR A 90 5.54 14.25 -14.91
CA THR A 90 4.63 13.25 -15.50
C THR A 90 5.43 12.32 -16.37
N ILE A 91 5.52 11.04 -15.98
CA ILE A 91 6.11 9.99 -16.79
C ILE A 91 5.02 9.30 -17.60
N THR A 92 5.29 8.99 -18.86
CA THR A 92 4.42 8.23 -19.75
C THR A 92 5.20 7.04 -20.28
N PHE A 93 4.70 5.81 -20.09
CA PHE A 93 5.45 4.59 -20.40
C PHE A 93 4.55 3.47 -20.93
N GLY A 94 5.11 2.57 -21.74
CA GLY A 94 4.37 1.48 -22.37
C GLY A 94 5.22 0.71 -23.37
N GLY A 95 4.60 -0.20 -24.12
CA GLY A 95 5.19 -0.90 -25.25
C GLY A 95 5.00 -0.15 -26.57
N ALA A 96 5.61 -0.67 -27.63
CA ALA A 96 5.39 -0.16 -28.98
C ALA A 96 3.96 -0.42 -29.48
N SER A 97 3.32 -1.47 -28.95
CA SER A 97 2.01 -1.98 -29.32
C SER A 97 0.96 -1.92 -28.20
N SER A 98 1.35 -1.53 -26.98
CA SER A 98 0.43 -1.41 -25.83
C SER A 98 0.01 0.02 -25.53
N GLU A 99 -1.03 0.14 -24.70
CA GLU A 99 -1.52 1.43 -24.22
C GLU A 99 -0.44 2.11 -23.37
N MET A 100 -0.28 3.42 -23.56
CA MET A 100 0.66 4.21 -22.80
C MET A 100 0.00 4.62 -21.49
N GLU A 101 0.65 4.32 -20.38
CA GLU A 101 0.17 4.69 -19.04
C GLU A 101 0.97 5.88 -18.50
N GLN A 102 0.33 6.66 -17.62
CA GLN A 102 0.93 7.85 -17.03
C GLN A 102 0.94 7.79 -15.51
N ILE A 103 2.02 8.29 -14.90
CA ILE A 103 2.13 8.55 -13.47
C ILE A 103 2.78 9.92 -13.28
N ARG A 104 2.22 10.74 -12.41
CA ARG A 104 2.89 11.95 -11.92
C ARG A 104 3.69 11.61 -10.67
N LEU A 105 4.99 11.93 -10.69
CA LEU A 105 5.93 11.77 -9.59
C LEU A 105 6.25 13.15 -9.02
N ASP A 106 5.89 13.39 -7.77
CA ASP A 106 6.35 14.54 -7.01
C ASP A 106 7.79 14.29 -6.47
N PRO A 107 8.72 15.25 -6.60
CA PRO A 107 10.14 15.01 -6.28
C PRO A 107 10.42 14.91 -4.78
N ASP A 108 9.58 15.59 -3.99
CA ASP A 108 9.67 15.67 -2.55
C ASP A 108 8.41 15.03 -1.94
N ILE A 109 8.58 13.82 -1.44
CA ILE A 109 7.55 13.13 -0.67
C ILE A 109 7.66 13.65 0.77
N GLU A 110 6.80 14.61 1.10
CA GLU A 110 6.67 15.12 2.45
C GLU A 110 5.91 14.12 3.34
N ARG A 111 6.15 14.20 4.64
CA ARG A 111 5.40 13.40 5.62
C ARG A 111 3.97 13.90 5.72
N ASP A 112 3.01 12.98 5.66
CA ASP A 112 1.60 13.32 5.72
C ASP A 112 1.20 13.94 7.07
N LEU A 113 0.27 14.89 7.00
CA LEU A 113 -0.42 15.39 8.17
C LEU A 113 -1.36 14.32 8.73
N TYR A 114 -1.63 14.38 10.03
CA TYR A 114 -2.39 13.34 10.74
C TYR A 114 -3.45 13.89 11.70
N ASP A 115 -3.70 15.20 11.71
CA ASP A 115 -4.79 15.83 12.48
C ASP A 115 -5.52 16.85 11.60
N PHE A 116 -6.74 16.51 11.20
CA PHE A 116 -7.60 17.32 10.34
C PHE A 116 -8.88 17.72 11.06
N LYS A 117 -9.49 18.83 10.63
CA LYS A 117 -10.70 19.39 11.26
C LYS A 117 -11.68 19.86 10.20
N ASN A 118 -12.93 19.98 10.60
CA ASN A 118 -14.01 20.55 9.78
C ASN A 118 -14.31 19.74 8.52
N VAL A 119 -14.34 18.42 8.64
CA VAL A 119 -14.66 17.54 7.50
C VAL A 119 -16.12 17.10 7.57
N ASP A 120 -16.87 17.35 6.49
CA ASP A 120 -18.31 17.14 6.46
C ASP A 120 -18.71 15.67 6.20
N SER A 121 -17.97 14.96 5.36
CA SER A 121 -18.23 13.55 5.05
C SER A 121 -16.93 12.75 5.02
N LEU A 122 -16.90 11.64 5.78
CA LEU A 122 -15.79 10.70 5.83
C LEU A 122 -16.23 9.36 5.26
N TYR A 123 -15.49 8.88 4.28
CA TYR A 123 -15.59 7.54 3.75
C TYR A 123 -14.40 6.74 4.26
N VAL A 124 -14.62 5.50 4.66
CA VAL A 124 -13.56 4.67 5.26
C VAL A 124 -13.64 3.26 4.70
N LEU A 125 -12.54 2.83 4.10
CA LEU A 125 -12.30 1.43 3.72
C LEU A 125 -11.38 0.80 4.76
N GLY A 126 -11.78 -0.39 5.24
CA GLY A 126 -10.90 -1.25 6.01
C GLY A 126 -9.83 -1.89 5.13
N ASP A 127 -9.34 -3.06 5.54
CA ASP A 127 -8.33 -3.82 4.80
C ASP A 127 -8.81 -4.10 3.36
N THR A 128 -7.90 -3.91 2.41
CA THR A 128 -8.17 -4.13 0.98
C THR A 128 -7.32 -5.25 0.37
N HIS A 129 -6.13 -5.51 0.92
CA HIS A 129 -5.26 -6.62 0.56
C HIS A 129 -5.11 -6.84 -0.96
N GLY A 130 -4.79 -5.80 -1.72
CA GLY A 130 -4.62 -5.90 -3.17
C GLY A 130 -5.86 -6.34 -3.96
N ASN A 131 -7.07 -6.26 -3.41
CA ASN A 131 -8.33 -6.50 -4.14
C ASN A 131 -8.71 -5.26 -4.97
N PHE A 132 -7.93 -4.99 -6.01
CA PHE A 132 -8.00 -3.74 -6.77
C PHE A 132 -9.38 -3.51 -7.43
N GLU A 133 -9.96 -4.54 -8.05
CA GLU A 133 -11.26 -4.45 -8.74
C GLU A 133 -12.41 -4.13 -7.78
N GLU A 134 -12.46 -4.79 -6.61
CA GLU A 134 -13.44 -4.47 -5.57
C GLU A 134 -13.31 -3.04 -5.07
N VAL A 135 -12.08 -2.55 -4.89
CA VAL A 135 -11.81 -1.16 -4.48
C VAL A 135 -12.29 -0.18 -5.54
N LEU A 136 -12.00 -0.40 -6.82
CA LEU A 136 -12.52 0.45 -7.89
C LEU A 136 -14.05 0.45 -7.91
N GLN A 137 -14.68 -0.72 -7.85
CA GLN A 137 -16.12 -0.86 -7.89
C GLN A 137 -16.81 -0.11 -6.74
N ILE A 138 -16.32 -0.26 -5.51
CA ILE A 138 -16.96 0.39 -4.36
C ILE A 138 -16.77 1.91 -4.38
N LEU A 139 -15.61 2.40 -4.80
CA LEU A 139 -15.35 3.84 -4.94
C LEU A 139 -16.22 4.47 -6.03
N GLN A 140 -16.41 3.79 -7.16
CA GLN A 140 -17.32 4.23 -8.22
C GLN A 140 -18.77 4.22 -7.77
N SER A 141 -19.20 3.14 -7.09
CA SER A 141 -20.56 3.01 -6.58
C SER A 141 -20.88 4.04 -5.50
N ALA A 142 -19.90 4.41 -4.67
CA ALA A 142 -19.97 5.50 -3.70
C ALA A 142 -19.84 6.90 -4.34
N ARG A 143 -19.61 6.99 -5.65
CA ARG A 143 -19.40 8.23 -6.42
C ARG A 143 -18.24 9.08 -5.89
N LEU A 144 -17.17 8.42 -5.45
CA LEU A 144 -15.91 9.08 -5.09
C LEU A 144 -14.99 9.24 -6.29
N ILE A 145 -15.09 8.33 -7.26
CA ILE A 145 -14.31 8.38 -8.52
C ILE A 145 -15.20 8.18 -9.75
N ASN A 146 -14.78 8.72 -10.90
CA ASN A 146 -15.40 8.46 -12.20
C ASN A 146 -14.87 7.16 -12.85
N GLN A 147 -15.27 6.89 -14.10
CA GLN A 147 -14.84 5.70 -14.84
C GLN A 147 -13.35 5.76 -15.21
N GLU A 148 -12.81 6.97 -15.37
CA GLU A 148 -11.41 7.26 -15.61
C GLU A 148 -10.59 7.31 -14.31
N THR A 149 -11.16 6.86 -13.19
CA THR A 149 -10.53 6.78 -11.86
C THR A 149 -10.14 8.12 -11.22
N GLN A 150 -10.65 9.23 -11.73
CA GLN A 150 -10.44 10.58 -11.20
C GLN A 150 -11.42 10.90 -10.07
N TRP A 151 -10.97 11.68 -9.10
CA TRP A 151 -11.79 12.10 -7.96
C TRP A 151 -12.98 12.97 -8.37
N ILE A 152 -14.17 12.59 -7.92
CA ILE A 152 -15.42 13.35 -8.05
C ILE A 152 -16.18 13.46 -6.73
N GLY A 153 -15.57 13.04 -5.61
CA GLY A 153 -16.17 13.05 -4.27
C GLY A 153 -16.32 14.45 -3.63
N GLY A 154 -16.01 15.53 -4.38
CA GLY A 154 -16.04 16.90 -3.87
C GLY A 154 -15.13 17.07 -2.66
N SER A 155 -15.62 17.70 -1.59
CA SER A 155 -14.87 17.95 -0.35
C SER A 155 -14.85 16.78 0.64
N ALA A 156 -15.24 15.58 0.21
CA ALA A 156 -15.18 14.41 1.06
C ALA A 156 -13.73 14.01 1.40
N HIS A 157 -13.55 13.37 2.55
CA HIS A 157 -12.32 12.66 2.84
C HIS A 157 -12.55 11.15 2.72
N LEU A 158 -11.61 10.44 2.11
CA LEU A 158 -11.55 8.99 2.05
C LEU A 158 -10.36 8.50 2.88
N VAL A 159 -10.58 7.52 3.76
CA VAL A 159 -9.55 6.91 4.59
C VAL A 159 -9.40 5.44 4.21
N PHE A 160 -8.21 5.03 3.81
CA PHE A 160 -7.79 3.63 3.76
C PHE A 160 -7.14 3.28 5.10
N LEU A 161 -7.70 2.32 5.83
CA LEU A 161 -7.23 1.92 7.16
C LEU A 161 -6.13 0.86 7.09
N GLY A 162 -5.15 1.04 6.21
CA GLY A 162 -3.99 0.15 6.07
C GLY A 162 -4.31 -1.20 5.43
N ASP A 163 -3.29 -2.06 5.38
CA ASP A 163 -3.36 -3.39 4.77
C ASP A 163 -3.84 -3.32 3.31
N ILE A 164 -3.16 -2.47 2.54
CA ILE A 164 -3.33 -2.40 1.08
C ILE A 164 -2.43 -3.43 0.37
N LEU A 165 -1.36 -3.85 1.02
CA LEU A 165 -0.45 -4.89 0.55
C LEU A 165 -0.88 -6.31 0.98
N ASP A 166 -0.18 -7.31 0.43
CA ASP A 166 -0.33 -8.74 0.70
C ASP A 166 -1.69 -9.38 0.36
N ARG A 167 -1.71 -10.72 0.35
CA ARG A 167 -2.84 -11.64 0.10
C ARG A 167 -3.52 -11.56 -1.27
N GLY A 168 -3.71 -10.37 -1.83
CA GLY A 168 -4.23 -10.16 -3.18
C GLY A 168 -3.17 -10.18 -4.27
N ASN A 169 -3.65 -10.10 -5.49
CA ASN A 169 -2.85 -10.21 -6.71
C ASN A 169 -2.47 -8.85 -7.31
N ASP A 170 -3.04 -7.76 -6.82
CA ASP A 170 -2.91 -6.42 -7.41
C ASP A 170 -2.48 -5.39 -6.37
N ALA A 171 -1.67 -5.79 -5.39
CA ALA A 171 -1.20 -4.92 -4.30
C ALA A 171 -0.32 -3.77 -4.82
N LEU A 172 0.64 -4.03 -5.71
CA LEU A 172 1.45 -2.97 -6.32
C LEU A 172 0.58 -2.01 -7.15
N ARG A 173 -0.38 -2.54 -7.91
CA ARG A 173 -1.32 -1.75 -8.71
C ARG A 173 -2.20 -0.85 -7.82
N LEU A 174 -2.67 -1.39 -6.70
CA LEU A 174 -3.48 -0.68 -5.73
C LEU A 174 -2.69 0.43 -5.03
N ALA A 175 -1.42 0.20 -4.68
CA ALA A 175 -0.56 1.23 -4.11
C ALA A 175 -0.38 2.43 -5.06
N TRP A 176 -0.07 2.18 -6.34
CA TRP A 176 0.00 3.24 -7.36
C TRP A 176 -1.34 3.96 -7.54
N PHE A 177 -2.46 3.22 -7.53
CA PHE A 177 -3.79 3.84 -7.62
C PHE A 177 -4.09 4.78 -6.46
N ILE A 178 -3.83 4.37 -5.22
CA ILE A 178 -4.09 5.21 -4.05
C ILE A 178 -3.20 6.45 -4.09
N TYR A 179 -1.93 6.31 -4.48
CA TYR A 179 -1.02 7.45 -4.68
C TYR A 179 -1.54 8.46 -5.73
N GLU A 180 -2.05 7.99 -6.87
CA GLU A 180 -2.66 8.88 -7.87
C GLU A 180 -3.97 9.51 -7.37
N LEU A 181 -4.75 8.74 -6.61
CA LEU A 181 -6.02 9.19 -6.06
C LEU A 181 -5.85 10.28 -5.01
N GLU A 182 -4.78 10.22 -4.19
CA GLU A 182 -4.40 11.30 -3.27
C GLU A 182 -4.21 12.64 -4.00
N GLN A 183 -3.45 12.61 -5.10
CA GLN A 183 -3.23 13.80 -5.94
C GLN A 183 -4.54 14.29 -6.56
N SER A 184 -5.30 13.38 -7.18
CA SER A 184 -6.56 13.70 -7.83
C SER A 184 -7.57 14.31 -6.85
N ALA A 185 -7.67 13.77 -5.63
CA ALA A 185 -8.56 14.29 -4.60
C ALA A 185 -8.14 15.69 -4.13
N SER A 186 -6.86 15.89 -3.84
CA SER A 186 -6.31 17.19 -3.43
C SER A 186 -6.60 18.28 -4.46
N GLU A 187 -6.43 17.97 -5.75
CA GLU A 187 -6.70 18.91 -6.85
C GLU A 187 -8.18 19.20 -7.07
N ASN A 188 -9.06 18.29 -6.65
CA ASN A 188 -10.52 18.39 -6.83
C ASN A 188 -11.27 18.66 -5.50
N GLY A 189 -10.56 19.21 -4.51
CA GLY A 189 -11.11 19.75 -3.26
C GLY A 189 -11.39 18.73 -2.16
N GLY A 190 -11.07 17.45 -2.37
CA GLY A 190 -11.20 16.38 -1.39
C GLY A 190 -9.86 15.98 -0.78
N SER A 191 -9.84 14.85 -0.09
CA SER A 191 -8.59 14.27 0.42
C SER A 191 -8.67 12.76 0.53
N VAL A 192 -7.57 12.07 0.22
CA VAL A 192 -7.39 10.65 0.52
C VAL A 192 -6.31 10.53 1.58
N HIS A 193 -6.54 9.66 2.56
CA HIS A 193 -5.63 9.39 3.65
C HIS A 193 -5.36 7.89 3.70
N LEU A 194 -4.09 7.50 3.67
CA LEU A 194 -3.67 6.13 3.98
C LEU A 194 -3.11 6.10 5.40
N VAL A 195 -3.67 5.25 6.25
CA VAL A 195 -3.09 4.90 7.56
C VAL A 195 -2.24 3.65 7.37
N LEU A 196 -1.06 3.56 8.00
CA LEU A 196 -0.23 2.37 7.93
C LEU A 196 -0.92 1.16 8.59
N GLY A 197 -0.96 0.03 7.87
CA GLY A 197 -1.32 -1.28 8.40
C GLY A 197 -0.09 -2.08 8.82
N ASN A 198 -0.33 -3.26 9.39
CA ASN A 198 0.78 -4.16 9.71
C ASN A 198 1.41 -4.76 8.46
N HIS A 199 0.65 -4.97 7.38
CA HIS A 199 1.17 -5.55 6.15
C HIS A 199 2.11 -4.60 5.39
N GLU A 200 1.90 -3.28 5.46
CA GLU A 200 2.87 -2.31 4.93
C GLU A 200 4.21 -2.41 5.66
N VAL A 201 4.18 -2.44 6.99
CA VAL A 201 5.40 -2.60 7.81
C VAL A 201 6.07 -3.94 7.52
N MET A 202 5.31 -5.02 7.47
CA MET A 202 5.82 -6.36 7.18
C MET A 202 6.53 -6.45 5.84
N VAL A 203 5.90 -5.98 4.78
CA VAL A 203 6.52 -6.01 3.45
C VAL A 203 7.80 -5.20 3.42
N MET A 204 7.80 -3.97 3.96
CA MET A 204 8.99 -3.12 3.93
C MET A 204 10.13 -3.68 4.81
N SER A 205 9.81 -4.37 5.91
CA SER A 205 10.80 -4.96 6.84
C SER A 205 11.17 -6.42 6.51
N ASN A 206 10.86 -6.89 5.30
CA ASN A 206 11.18 -8.23 4.78
C ASN A 206 10.42 -9.41 5.39
N ASP A 207 9.26 -9.18 6.01
CA ASP A 207 8.29 -10.24 6.34
C ASP A 207 7.36 -10.52 5.14
N LEU A 208 7.74 -11.46 4.30
CA LEU A 208 7.07 -11.73 3.02
C LEU A 208 6.12 -12.95 3.04
N ARG A 209 5.67 -13.35 4.23
CA ARG A 209 4.89 -14.58 4.43
C ARG A 209 3.54 -14.59 3.70
N TYR A 210 2.94 -13.43 3.45
CA TYR A 210 1.60 -13.29 2.87
C TYR A 210 1.59 -12.79 1.43
N VAL A 211 2.76 -12.54 0.84
CA VAL A 211 2.89 -12.09 -0.55
C VAL A 211 2.51 -13.22 -1.51
N THR A 212 1.61 -12.92 -2.45
CA THR A 212 1.12 -13.88 -3.45
C THR A 212 2.19 -14.24 -4.49
N ALA A 213 1.96 -15.33 -5.22
CA ALA A 213 2.86 -15.75 -6.29
C ALA A 213 2.95 -14.71 -7.43
N LYS A 214 1.86 -13.99 -7.72
CA LYS A 214 1.85 -12.92 -8.73
C LYS A 214 2.72 -11.75 -8.29
N GLU A 215 2.53 -11.27 -7.07
CA GLU A 215 3.30 -10.17 -6.51
C GLU A 215 4.80 -10.51 -6.43
N LYS A 216 5.15 -11.74 -6.01
CA LYS A 216 6.54 -12.26 -6.08
C LYS A 216 7.10 -12.26 -7.50
N GLN A 217 6.29 -12.59 -8.50
CA GLN A 217 6.73 -12.60 -9.90
C GLN A 217 7.11 -11.21 -10.40
N ILE A 218 6.49 -10.13 -9.91
CA ILE A 218 6.88 -8.76 -10.25
C ILE A 218 8.33 -8.50 -9.80
N ALA A 219 8.65 -8.82 -8.55
CA ALA A 219 9.98 -8.65 -7.99
C ALA A 219 11.04 -9.49 -8.72
N VAL A 220 10.74 -10.78 -8.97
CA VAL A 220 11.60 -11.68 -9.75
C VAL A 220 11.87 -11.14 -11.16
N THR A 221 10.83 -10.62 -11.82
CA THR A 221 10.95 -10.02 -13.16
C THR A 221 11.85 -8.78 -13.13
N HIS A 222 11.81 -8.03 -12.04
CA HIS A 222 12.71 -6.89 -11.81
C HIS A 222 14.10 -7.26 -11.28
N GLN A 223 14.35 -8.53 -10.99
CA GLN A 223 15.59 -9.04 -10.37
C GLN A 223 15.89 -8.42 -9.00
N VAL A 224 14.83 -8.24 -8.20
CA VAL A 224 14.88 -7.72 -6.83
C VAL A 224 14.06 -8.63 -5.91
N THR A 225 14.21 -8.49 -4.60
CA THR A 225 13.27 -9.08 -3.63
C THR A 225 12.00 -8.24 -3.53
N TYR A 226 10.92 -8.81 -2.98
CA TYR A 226 9.64 -8.09 -2.94
C TYR A 226 9.68 -6.86 -2.02
N ASN A 227 10.35 -6.94 -0.86
CA ASN A 227 10.56 -5.78 0.02
C ASN A 227 11.33 -4.64 -0.68
N GLN A 228 12.27 -4.97 -1.57
CA GLN A 228 13.03 -3.97 -2.35
C GLN A 228 12.18 -3.17 -3.36
N LEU A 229 10.95 -3.60 -3.67
CA LEU A 229 10.00 -2.78 -4.43
C LEU A 229 9.43 -1.62 -3.59
N PHE A 230 9.46 -1.76 -2.26
CA PHE A 230 8.88 -0.85 -1.29
C PHE A 230 9.91 -0.36 -0.26
N ASP A 231 11.21 -0.41 -0.56
CA ASP A 231 12.25 0.08 0.35
C ASP A 231 11.99 1.57 0.68
N PRO A 232 11.84 1.93 1.98
CA PRO A 232 11.39 3.25 2.41
C PRO A 232 12.39 4.37 2.14
N GLN A 233 13.63 4.04 1.80
CA GLN A 233 14.71 4.99 1.56
C GLN A 233 15.14 5.03 0.09
N GLN A 234 14.94 3.94 -0.65
CA GLN A 234 15.47 3.76 -2.00
C GLN A 234 14.40 3.73 -3.09
N THR A 235 13.12 3.58 -2.74
CA THR A 235 12.02 3.49 -3.72
C THR A 235 11.00 4.60 -3.60
N TYR A 236 10.32 4.89 -4.70
CA TYR A 236 9.30 5.93 -4.71
C TYR A 236 8.09 5.54 -3.86
N LEU A 237 7.52 4.35 -4.09
CA LEU A 237 6.40 3.86 -3.29
C LEU A 237 6.79 3.56 -1.84
N GLY A 238 8.01 3.07 -1.58
CA GLY A 238 8.47 2.88 -0.20
C GLY A 238 8.55 4.20 0.56
N LYS A 239 9.11 5.25 -0.04
CA LYS A 239 9.11 6.60 0.56
C LYS A 239 7.69 7.12 0.80
N TRP A 240 6.81 6.92 -0.19
CA TRP A 240 5.40 7.29 -0.06
C TRP A 240 4.72 6.54 1.08
N LEU A 241 4.90 5.23 1.22
CA LEU A 241 4.37 4.46 2.35
C LEU A 241 4.96 4.94 3.68
N ALA A 242 6.27 5.14 3.75
CA ALA A 242 6.94 5.60 4.97
C ALA A 242 6.54 7.02 5.41
N SER A 243 5.94 7.82 4.51
CA SER A 243 5.39 9.14 4.82
C SER A 243 4.06 9.08 5.59
N LYS A 244 3.37 7.93 5.57
CA LYS A 244 2.01 7.78 6.10
C LYS A 244 1.96 7.66 7.62
N PRO A 245 0.91 8.17 8.27
CA PRO A 245 0.77 8.06 9.72
C PRO A 245 0.31 6.67 10.15
N ALA A 246 0.70 6.25 11.36
CA ALA A 246 0.13 5.09 12.04
C ALA A 246 -1.20 5.43 12.73
N LEU A 247 -1.36 6.69 13.14
CA LEU A 247 -2.57 7.24 13.74
C LEU A 247 -3.03 8.47 12.98
N LEU A 248 -4.28 8.46 12.54
CA LEU A 248 -4.92 9.60 11.90
C LEU A 248 -6.08 10.08 12.78
N LYS A 249 -6.22 11.40 12.93
CA LYS A 249 -7.34 12.02 13.60
C LYS A 249 -8.05 12.97 12.66
N ILE A 250 -9.37 12.82 12.57
CA ILE A 250 -10.23 13.79 11.87
C ILE A 250 -11.34 14.21 12.82
N ASP A 251 -11.38 15.49 13.17
CA ASP A 251 -12.26 16.06 14.20
C ASP A 251 -12.15 15.30 15.55
N LYS A 252 -13.11 14.42 15.84
CA LYS A 252 -13.17 13.57 17.04
C LYS A 252 -13.12 12.08 16.72
N VAL A 253 -12.75 11.72 15.49
CA VAL A 253 -12.63 10.34 15.05
C VAL A 253 -11.15 9.97 15.01
N LEU A 254 -10.79 8.90 15.73
CA LEU A 254 -9.46 8.30 15.71
C LEU A 254 -9.45 7.10 14.77
N PHE A 255 -8.52 7.11 13.83
CA PHE A 255 -8.26 6.06 12.86
C PHE A 255 -6.92 5.39 13.17
N CYS A 256 -6.93 4.07 13.23
CA CYS A 256 -5.78 3.22 13.49
C CYS A 256 -6.05 1.87 12.83
N HIS A 257 -5.03 1.18 12.30
CA HIS A 257 -5.26 -0.09 11.62
C HIS A 257 -5.81 -1.16 12.57
N GLY A 258 -5.12 -1.52 13.65
CA GLY A 258 -5.62 -2.47 14.66
C GLY A 258 -6.42 -1.79 15.78
N GLY A 259 -5.79 -0.80 16.40
CA GLY A 259 -6.27 -0.11 17.60
C GLY A 259 -5.12 0.02 18.60
N MET A 260 -5.37 0.57 19.79
CA MET A 260 -4.34 0.62 20.84
C MET A 260 -4.91 1.01 22.21
N ILE A 261 -4.16 0.67 23.25
CA ILE A 261 -4.28 1.26 24.58
C ILE A 261 -3.00 2.06 24.82
N THR A 262 -3.07 3.39 24.77
CA THR A 262 -1.87 4.23 24.93
C THR A 262 -2.10 5.50 25.74
N GLY A 263 -1.06 5.91 26.46
CA GLY A 263 -0.94 7.24 27.06
C GLY A 263 0.02 8.16 26.29
N GLU A 264 0.49 7.73 25.13
CA GLU A 264 1.25 8.54 24.18
C GLU A 264 0.28 9.41 23.35
N SER A 265 0.76 10.58 22.96
CA SER A 265 0.09 11.46 22.02
C SER A 265 0.18 10.94 20.58
N LEU A 266 -0.67 11.47 19.69
CA LEU A 266 -0.60 11.20 18.24
C LEU A 266 0.81 11.44 17.68
N ALA A 267 1.46 12.52 18.11
CA ALA A 267 2.77 12.91 17.63
C ALA A 267 3.85 11.92 18.07
N GLU A 268 3.84 11.46 19.33
CA GLU A 268 4.80 10.49 19.85
C GLU A 268 4.74 9.17 19.06
N VAL A 269 3.54 8.61 18.90
CA VAL A 269 3.35 7.36 18.15
C VAL A 269 3.77 7.52 16.69
N ASN A 270 3.24 8.55 16.00
CA ASN A 270 3.55 8.74 14.59
C ASN A 270 5.04 9.04 14.37
N ASN A 271 5.70 9.76 15.28
CA ASN A 271 7.14 10.06 15.18
C ASN A 271 7.98 8.81 15.41
N ALA A 272 7.63 7.98 16.41
CA ALA A 272 8.35 6.74 16.67
C ALA A 272 8.27 5.80 15.46
N VAL A 273 7.07 5.54 14.93
CA VAL A 273 6.90 4.71 13.73
C VAL A 273 7.69 5.29 12.56
N TYR A 274 7.50 6.58 12.25
CA TYR A 274 8.21 7.24 11.15
C TYR A 274 9.73 7.07 11.28
N ASN A 275 10.29 7.36 12.46
CA ASN A 275 11.74 7.28 12.68
C ASN A 275 12.28 5.88 12.48
N TYR A 276 11.59 4.85 12.99
CA TYR A 276 12.02 3.46 12.77
C TYR A 276 12.03 3.09 11.28
N LEU A 277 11.02 3.51 10.51
CA LEU A 277 10.97 3.27 9.05
C LEU A 277 12.14 3.93 8.27
N GLN A 278 12.78 4.95 8.84
CA GLN A 278 13.94 5.62 8.23
C GLN A 278 15.28 4.99 8.60
N GLU A 279 15.33 4.03 9.53
CA GLU A 279 16.59 3.38 9.92
C GLU A 279 16.97 2.28 8.93
N ASP A 280 18.24 2.20 8.54
CA ASP A 280 18.75 1.15 7.65
C ASP A 280 18.43 -0.26 8.18
N LEU A 281 18.43 -0.45 9.50
CA LEU A 281 18.06 -1.72 10.13
C LEU A 281 16.63 -2.18 9.78
N PHE A 282 15.71 -1.25 9.52
CA PHE A 282 14.30 -1.57 9.36
C PHE A 282 14.03 -2.57 8.23
N THR A 283 14.70 -2.42 7.08
CA THR A 283 14.55 -3.32 5.92
C THR A 283 15.16 -4.71 6.14
N HIS A 284 15.88 -4.90 7.23
CA HIS A 284 16.58 -6.12 7.62
C HIS A 284 16.01 -6.76 8.90
N LEU A 285 14.91 -6.23 9.46
CA LEU A 285 14.37 -6.71 10.74
C LEU A 285 14.04 -8.20 10.75
N MET A 286 13.70 -8.77 9.60
CA MET A 286 13.27 -10.16 9.45
C MET A 286 14.26 -11.04 8.68
N ASP A 287 15.49 -10.55 8.46
CA ASP A 287 16.54 -11.33 7.82
C ASP A 287 16.96 -12.54 8.68
N GLU A 288 17.14 -13.69 8.03
CA GLU A 288 17.55 -14.94 8.68
C GLU A 288 18.71 -15.62 7.90
N PRO A 289 19.89 -15.83 8.51
CA PRO A 289 20.24 -15.37 9.86
C PRO A 289 20.36 -13.84 9.90
N PHE A 290 19.94 -13.22 11.01
CA PHE A 290 20.21 -11.81 11.26
C PHE A 290 21.72 -11.60 11.40
N ASP A 291 22.36 -11.10 10.34
CA ASP A 291 23.81 -10.91 10.29
C ASP A 291 24.22 -9.72 11.16
N SER A 292 24.58 -10.05 12.40
CA SER A 292 24.80 -9.15 13.53
C SER A 292 26.09 -8.31 13.45
N VAL A 293 26.87 -8.42 12.37
CA VAL A 293 28.09 -7.61 12.22
C VAL A 293 27.76 -6.15 11.90
N GLN A 294 26.67 -5.90 11.17
CA GLN A 294 26.28 -4.55 10.76
C GLN A 294 25.33 -3.87 11.76
N TYR A 295 24.47 -4.63 12.43
CA TYR A 295 23.38 -4.08 13.24
C TYR A 295 23.31 -4.69 14.65
N SER A 296 22.94 -3.86 15.63
CA SER A 296 22.76 -4.29 17.01
C SER A 296 21.52 -5.18 17.17
N LYS A 297 21.70 -6.35 17.78
CA LYS A 297 20.58 -7.25 18.13
C LYS A 297 19.60 -6.60 19.11
N ASP A 298 20.10 -5.80 20.05
CA ASP A 298 19.25 -5.09 21.01
C ASP A 298 18.38 -4.04 20.30
N ARG A 299 18.96 -3.32 19.32
CA ARG A 299 18.19 -2.37 18.51
C ARG A 299 17.15 -3.06 17.64
N GLN A 300 17.46 -4.23 17.09
CA GLN A 300 16.49 -5.04 16.34
C GLN A 300 15.32 -5.45 17.23
N LEU A 301 15.59 -5.94 18.44
CA LEU A 301 14.55 -6.33 19.40
C LEU A 301 13.69 -5.14 19.83
N GLU A 302 14.28 -3.96 20.02
CA GLU A 302 13.55 -2.73 20.31
C GLU A 302 12.58 -2.35 19.16
N GLN A 303 13.06 -2.34 17.90
CA GLN A 303 12.20 -2.04 16.76
C GLN A 303 11.07 -3.07 16.61
N LEU A 304 11.37 -4.36 16.80
CA LEU A 304 10.38 -5.43 16.77
C LEU A 304 9.35 -5.27 17.90
N ASP A 305 9.78 -4.96 19.12
CA ASP A 305 8.87 -4.74 20.26
C ASP A 305 7.99 -3.49 20.09
N TYR A 306 8.39 -2.53 19.25
CA TYR A 306 7.52 -1.39 18.95
C TYR A 306 6.58 -1.69 17.77
N LEU A 307 7.12 -2.14 16.64
CA LEU A 307 6.40 -2.28 15.36
C LEU A 307 5.56 -3.55 15.26
N TYR A 308 5.94 -4.62 15.97
CA TYR A 308 5.29 -5.94 15.93
C TYR A 308 4.55 -6.30 17.22
N ASN A 309 4.44 -5.36 18.16
CA ASN A 309 3.75 -5.63 19.41
C ASN A 309 2.24 -5.72 19.22
N SER A 310 1.68 -6.86 19.66
CA SER A 310 0.25 -7.17 19.63
C SER A 310 -0.66 -6.18 20.37
N HIS A 311 -0.12 -5.25 21.17
CA HIS A 311 -0.85 -4.16 21.81
C HIS A 311 -0.67 -2.80 21.13
N GLY A 312 0.19 -2.73 20.11
CA GLY A 312 0.49 -1.53 19.35
C GLY A 312 -0.54 -1.21 18.26
N PRO A 313 -0.42 -0.02 17.63
CA PRO A 313 -1.37 0.53 16.65
C PRO A 313 -1.74 -0.44 15.53
N LEU A 314 -0.73 -1.18 15.07
CA LEU A 314 -0.79 -1.97 13.85
C LEU A 314 -1.35 -3.38 14.09
N TRP A 315 -1.38 -3.86 15.34
CA TRP A 315 -1.66 -5.28 15.62
C TRP A 315 -2.75 -5.51 16.65
N PHE A 316 -3.15 -4.49 17.41
CA PHE A 316 -4.09 -4.68 18.51
C PHE A 316 -5.46 -5.12 18.01
N ARG A 317 -5.96 -6.23 18.55
CA ARG A 317 -7.28 -6.80 18.24
C ARG A 317 -8.27 -6.70 19.38
N GLY A 318 -7.80 -6.31 20.57
CA GLY A 318 -8.53 -6.49 21.83
C GLY A 318 -9.91 -5.83 21.83
N TYR A 319 -10.04 -4.62 21.27
CA TYR A 319 -11.34 -3.95 21.21
C TYR A 319 -12.36 -4.69 20.33
N VAL A 320 -11.93 -5.30 19.22
CA VAL A 320 -12.85 -6.03 18.34
C VAL A 320 -13.20 -7.40 18.92
N GLN A 321 -12.26 -8.06 19.60
CA GLN A 321 -12.39 -9.44 20.09
C GLN A 321 -12.97 -9.56 21.51
N SER A 322 -13.15 -8.45 22.22
CA SER A 322 -13.63 -8.41 23.60
C SER A 322 -14.65 -7.29 23.77
N ASP A 323 -15.53 -7.41 24.76
CA ASP A 323 -16.47 -6.38 25.22
C ASP A 323 -16.09 -5.80 26.60
N THR A 324 -15.00 -6.28 27.21
CA THR A 324 -14.59 -5.92 28.59
C THR A 324 -13.65 -4.72 28.67
N LEU A 325 -13.21 -4.16 27.53
CA LEU A 325 -12.17 -3.14 27.47
C LEU A 325 -12.70 -1.70 27.41
N ASP A 326 -13.98 -1.47 27.73
CA ASP A 326 -14.62 -0.17 27.60
C ASP A 326 -13.91 0.94 28.39
N ALA A 327 -13.42 0.60 29.58
CA ALA A 327 -12.68 1.52 30.44
C ALA A 327 -11.36 1.98 29.78
N TYR A 328 -10.63 1.06 29.15
CA TYR A 328 -9.36 1.34 28.46
C TYR A 328 -9.59 2.11 27.16
N LEU A 329 -10.62 1.75 26.39
CA LEU A 329 -11.03 2.49 25.20
C LEU A 329 -11.40 3.94 25.56
N THR A 330 -12.27 4.10 26.56
CA THR A 330 -12.71 5.42 27.04
C THR A 330 -11.54 6.25 27.57
N TRP A 331 -10.61 5.63 28.29
CA TRP A 331 -9.40 6.31 28.78
C TRP A 331 -8.51 6.80 27.62
N THR A 332 -8.23 5.93 26.65
CA THR A 332 -7.42 6.26 25.46
C THR A 332 -8.07 7.39 24.65
N MET A 333 -9.38 7.30 24.40
CA MET A 333 -10.12 8.32 23.65
C MET A 333 -10.16 9.66 24.39
N LYS A 334 -10.28 9.65 25.72
CA LYS A 334 -10.21 10.87 26.53
C LYS A 334 -8.82 11.51 26.44
N HIS A 335 -7.76 10.70 26.53
CA HIS A 335 -6.39 11.16 26.40
C HIS A 335 -6.14 11.82 25.02
N LEU A 336 -6.58 11.16 23.95
CA LEU A 336 -6.43 11.66 22.57
C LEU A 336 -7.52 12.67 22.14
N ASN A 337 -8.43 13.01 23.05
CA ASN A 337 -9.51 13.96 22.84
C ASN A 337 -10.39 13.60 21.61
N THR A 338 -10.86 12.36 21.56
CA THR A 338 -11.70 11.75 20.52
C THR A 338 -13.01 11.21 21.12
N SER A 339 -13.95 10.83 20.26
CA SER A 339 -15.30 10.34 20.62
C SER A 339 -15.75 9.14 19.79
N LEU A 340 -14.99 8.79 18.75
CA LEU A 340 -15.16 7.58 17.96
C LEU A 340 -13.77 7.02 17.62
N HIS A 341 -13.63 5.69 17.68
CA HIS A 341 -12.45 4.98 17.21
C HIS A 341 -12.84 4.01 16.09
N VAL A 342 -12.19 4.12 14.93
CA VAL A 342 -12.46 3.28 13.75
C VAL A 342 -11.21 2.47 13.44
N VAL A 343 -11.39 1.16 13.29
CA VAL A 343 -10.29 0.20 13.12
C VAL A 343 -10.56 -0.82 12.02
N GLY A 344 -9.50 -1.27 11.36
CA GLY A 344 -9.48 -2.40 10.43
C GLY A 344 -9.00 -3.69 11.13
N HIS A 345 -8.06 -4.40 10.49
CA HIS A 345 -7.22 -5.51 10.99
C HIS A 345 -7.94 -6.80 11.42
N THR A 346 -9.03 -6.70 12.18
CA THR A 346 -9.78 -7.84 12.71
C THR A 346 -11.05 -8.06 11.93
N ILE A 347 -11.10 -9.21 11.25
CA ILE A 347 -12.20 -9.60 10.37
C ILE A 347 -13.51 -9.72 11.16
N VAL A 348 -14.52 -9.01 10.69
CA VAL A 348 -15.93 -9.10 11.10
C VAL A 348 -16.80 -9.53 9.91
N SER A 349 -18.03 -9.96 10.17
CA SER A 349 -18.96 -10.42 9.11
C SER A 349 -19.53 -9.28 8.27
N ALA A 350 -19.66 -8.10 8.86
CA ALA A 350 -20.04 -6.83 8.24
C ALA A 350 -19.49 -5.68 9.11
N ILE A 351 -19.43 -4.46 8.57
CA ILE A 351 -19.07 -3.29 9.38
C ILE A 351 -20.02 -3.23 10.58
N GLN A 352 -19.46 -3.17 11.79
CA GLN A 352 -20.24 -3.25 13.03
C GLN A 352 -19.71 -2.30 14.11
N GLN A 353 -20.59 -1.95 15.03
CA GLN A 353 -20.31 -1.05 16.15
C GLN A 353 -20.26 -1.83 17.45
N SER A 354 -19.41 -1.40 18.38
CA SER A 354 -19.36 -1.91 19.76
C SER A 354 -19.11 -0.79 20.76
N TYR A 355 -19.12 -1.11 22.06
CA TYR A 355 -18.90 -0.16 23.17
C TYR A 355 -19.84 1.06 23.11
N ASP A 356 -21.14 0.81 23.01
CA ASP A 356 -22.17 1.87 22.85
C ASP A 356 -21.86 2.82 21.67
N GLY A 357 -21.30 2.28 20.59
CA GLY A 357 -20.94 3.02 19.39
C GLY A 357 -19.65 3.84 19.50
N LYS A 358 -18.80 3.61 20.51
CA LYS A 358 -17.47 4.23 20.60
C LYS A 358 -16.46 3.61 19.64
N LEU A 359 -16.65 2.35 19.24
CA LEU A 359 -15.78 1.62 18.30
C LEU A 359 -16.57 1.23 17.04
N ILE A 360 -15.93 1.32 15.88
CA ILE A 360 -16.38 0.71 14.63
C ILE A 360 -15.26 -0.15 14.03
N ALA A 361 -15.56 -1.41 13.75
CA ALA A 361 -14.68 -2.30 13.00
C ALA A 361 -15.08 -2.33 11.52
N THR A 362 -14.12 -2.12 10.62
CA THR A 362 -14.38 -1.99 9.17
C THR A 362 -13.78 -3.11 8.32
N ASN A 363 -12.95 -3.98 8.89
CA ASN A 363 -12.36 -5.10 8.16
C ASN A 363 -13.37 -6.25 7.99
N VAL A 364 -13.95 -6.38 6.80
CA VAL A 364 -14.96 -7.40 6.50
C VAL A 364 -14.34 -8.63 5.82
N THR A 365 -15.08 -9.75 5.86
CA THR A 365 -14.58 -11.06 5.37
C THR A 365 -14.06 -11.03 3.92
N LYS A 366 -14.73 -10.28 3.03
CA LYS A 366 -14.22 -10.00 1.68
C LYS A 366 -13.63 -8.58 1.67
N ALA A 367 -12.31 -8.49 1.72
CA ALA A 367 -11.60 -7.21 1.78
C ALA A 367 -12.03 -6.26 0.65
N GLY A 368 -12.21 -4.97 0.99
CA GLY A 368 -12.62 -3.92 0.05
C GLY A 368 -14.12 -3.88 -0.34
N THR A 369 -15.00 -4.69 0.25
CA THR A 369 -16.40 -4.80 -0.23
C THR A 369 -17.46 -4.07 0.59
N GLU A 370 -17.10 -3.54 1.76
CA GLU A 370 -17.94 -2.63 2.52
C GLU A 370 -17.15 -1.37 2.87
N MET A 371 -17.84 -0.23 2.85
CA MET A 371 -17.28 1.08 3.18
C MET A 371 -18.14 1.75 4.25
N LEU A 372 -17.50 2.30 5.27
CA LEU A 372 -18.16 3.11 6.28
C LEU A 372 -18.30 4.54 5.76
N LEU A 373 -19.49 5.12 5.89
CA LEU A 373 -19.75 6.53 5.63
C LEU A 373 -20.19 7.22 6.93
N LEU A 374 -19.47 8.27 7.31
CA LEU A 374 -19.79 9.17 8.42
C LEU A 374 -20.15 10.54 7.86
N ILE A 375 -21.39 10.99 8.08
CA ILE A 375 -21.84 12.34 7.69
C ILE A 375 -21.93 13.19 8.95
N LYS A 376 -21.18 14.29 8.98
CA LYS A 376 -21.13 15.21 10.12
C LYS A 376 -22.46 15.96 10.25
N GLU A 377 -22.99 15.95 11.46
CA GLU A 377 -24.19 16.72 11.81
C GLU A 377 -23.79 18.01 12.54
N LYS A 378 -23.71 17.98 13.88
CA LYS A 378 -23.37 19.12 14.74
C LYS A 378 -22.40 18.69 15.84
N LYS A 379 -21.46 19.58 16.20
CA LYS A 379 -20.57 19.48 17.38
C LYS A 379 -19.86 18.12 17.56
N SER A 380 -19.55 17.41 16.46
CA SER A 380 -18.88 16.08 16.39
C SER A 380 -19.76 14.83 16.47
N LYS A 381 -21.08 14.95 16.25
CA LYS A 381 -21.95 13.80 15.99
C LYS A 381 -21.95 13.45 14.51
N TYR A 382 -22.02 12.16 14.21
CA TYR A 382 -22.06 11.62 12.85
C TYR A 382 -23.26 10.72 12.68
N SER A 383 -24.03 10.94 11.61
CA SER A 383 -24.86 9.91 11.02
C SER A 383 -23.95 8.85 10.37
N ARG A 384 -24.26 7.58 10.58
CA ARG A 384 -23.38 6.45 10.23
C ARG A 384 -24.09 5.51 9.28
N PHE A 385 -23.41 5.17 8.18
CA PHE A 385 -23.92 4.28 7.16
C PHE A 385 -22.85 3.29 6.73
N LYS A 386 -23.28 2.16 6.19
CA LYS A 386 -22.45 1.27 5.39
C LYS A 386 -22.87 1.31 3.93
N ILE A 387 -21.88 1.31 3.06
CA ILE A 387 -22.03 1.24 1.60
C ILE A 387 -21.50 -0.11 1.16
N GLY A 388 -22.30 -0.86 0.40
CA GLY A 388 -21.84 -2.10 -0.23
C GLY A 388 -21.38 -1.91 -1.68
N LEU A 389 -20.86 -2.98 -2.28
CA LEU A 389 -20.30 -2.97 -3.64
C LEU A 389 -21.27 -2.49 -4.74
N ASN A 390 -22.58 -2.58 -4.54
CA ASN A 390 -23.56 -2.14 -5.54
C ASN A 390 -24.08 -0.73 -5.26
N GLY A 391 -23.48 -0.01 -4.30
CA GLY A 391 -23.85 1.34 -3.92
C GLY A 391 -25.05 1.42 -2.98
N GLU A 392 -25.51 0.29 -2.43
CA GLU A 392 -26.56 0.30 -1.41
C GLU A 392 -26.07 0.98 -0.14
N ILE A 393 -26.81 1.98 0.34
CA ILE A 393 -26.48 2.74 1.54
C ILE A 393 -27.47 2.34 2.64
N ASN A 394 -26.97 1.73 3.70
CA ASN A 394 -27.77 1.29 4.85
C ASN A 394 -27.29 1.98 6.13
N PRO A 395 -28.19 2.39 7.03
CA PRO A 395 -27.79 2.82 8.38
C PRO A 395 -26.95 1.75 9.07
N LEU A 396 -25.94 2.18 9.83
CA LEU A 396 -25.07 1.31 10.61
C LEU A 396 -25.67 0.95 11.97
#